data_AF-A0A6G0U559-F1
#
_entry.id   AF-A0A6G0U559-F1
#
_cell.length_a   1.000
_cell.length_b   1.000
_cell.length_c   1.000
_cell.angle_alpha   90.00
_cell.angle_beta   90.00
_cell.angle_gamma   90.00
#
_symmetry.space_group_name_H-M   'P 1'
#
loop_
_entity.id
_entity.type
_entity.pdbx_description
1 polymer ?
#
loop_
_entity_poly.entity_id
_entity_poly.type
_entity_poly.pdbx_seq_one_letter_code
_entity_poly.pdbx_strand_id
1 'polypeptide(L)'
;MNNNFVESYNSVVAKFVGGKRVKYSLRGSYNTRCMTTVSSFNFGPEYMRKLFKQATKKSPGKFTKRFISKLLKNKTYARTSKNRLNFEQKQLQSKKFAGPDTDYGDLYNELGCEELSLSAEGVEEKKLEFLTSLIKSVEEIHEVERATIEQSQLHVANKQICYFVVWTPKEKTERDDKFWTTKMESQLVQFYKKYLVAEKVQPNILI
;
A
#
# COMPACT_ATOMS: atom_id res chain seq x y z
N MET A 1 2.58 -12.87 -1.68
CA MET A 1 2.88 -11.41 -1.63
C MET A 1 1.81 -10.75 -0.81
N ASN A 2 2.16 -10.10 0.28
CA ASN A 2 1.20 -9.67 1.29
C ASN A 2 0.52 -8.38 0.80
N ASN A 3 -0.79 -8.42 0.57
CA ASN A 3 -1.64 -7.28 0.16
C ASN A 3 -1.76 -6.18 1.25
N ASN A 4 -1.02 -6.32 2.34
CA ASN A 4 -1.07 -5.38 3.43
C ASN A 4 -0.17 -4.17 3.12
N PHE A 5 -0.79 -3.07 2.69
CA PHE A 5 -0.11 -1.79 2.47
C PHE A 5 0.75 -1.35 3.66
N VAL A 6 0.37 -1.73 4.88
CA VAL A 6 1.14 -1.42 6.10
C VAL A 6 2.46 -2.19 6.14
N GLU A 7 2.50 -3.44 5.68
CA GLU A 7 3.72 -4.25 5.61
C GLU A 7 4.65 -3.80 4.48
N SER A 8 4.08 -3.47 3.32
CA SER A 8 4.81 -2.85 2.22
C SER A 8 5.41 -1.50 2.65
N TYR A 9 4.66 -0.68 3.39
CA TYR A 9 5.18 0.55 3.98
C TYR A 9 6.27 0.28 5.03
N ASN A 10 6.04 -0.67 5.94
CA ASN A 10 6.98 -1.00 7.01
C ASN A 10 8.29 -1.58 6.46
N SER A 11 8.25 -2.36 5.38
CA SER A 11 9.45 -2.89 4.71
C SER A 11 10.26 -1.77 4.04
N VAL A 12 9.60 -0.81 3.38
CA VAL A 12 10.22 0.38 2.81
C VAL A 12 10.87 1.23 3.91
N VAL A 13 10.14 1.50 4.99
CA VAL A 13 10.67 2.25 6.14
C VAL A 13 11.86 1.53 6.79
N ALA A 14 11.78 0.21 6.98
CA ALA A 14 12.87 -0.59 7.55
C ALA A 14 14.14 -0.53 6.70
N LYS A 15 14.00 -0.54 5.36
CA LYS A 15 15.10 -0.41 4.40
C LYS A 15 15.79 0.95 4.50
N PHE A 16 15.04 2.03 4.68
CA PHE A 16 15.60 3.38 4.81
C PHE A 16 16.16 3.69 6.20
N VAL A 17 15.62 3.09 7.25
CA VAL A 17 16.06 3.30 8.65
C VAL A 17 17.16 2.31 9.07
N GLY A 18 17.48 1.33 8.22
CA GLY A 18 18.56 0.36 8.44
C GLY A 18 18.31 -0.57 9.62
N GLY A 19 17.05 -0.98 9.83
CA GLY A 19 16.66 -1.88 10.92
C GLY A 19 16.66 -1.26 12.33
N LYS A 20 17.01 0.03 12.49
CA LYS A 20 16.82 0.73 13.78
C LYS A 20 15.32 0.90 14.05
N ARG A 21 14.79 0.16 15.03
CA ARG A 21 13.43 0.36 15.54
C ARG A 21 13.35 1.71 16.26
N VAL A 22 12.92 2.76 15.55
CA VAL A 22 12.41 3.97 16.20
C VAL A 22 11.08 3.58 16.86
N LYS A 23 10.99 3.64 18.20
CA LYS A 23 9.74 3.30 18.91
C LYS A 23 8.66 4.34 18.61
N TYR A 24 7.87 4.11 17.57
CA TYR A 24 6.79 5.00 17.12
C TYR A 24 5.55 5.03 18.04
N SER A 25 5.50 4.18 19.07
CA SER A 25 4.40 4.07 20.02
C SER A 25 4.62 4.83 21.33
N LEU A 26 5.76 5.49 21.52
CA LEU A 26 5.99 6.28 22.74
C LEU A 26 5.05 7.50 22.76
N ARG A 27 4.51 7.82 23.95
CA ARG A 27 3.67 9.00 24.17
C ARG A 27 4.40 10.26 23.66
N GLY A 28 3.72 11.03 22.81
CA GLY A 28 4.28 12.24 22.18
C GLY A 28 5.13 12.02 20.94
N SER A 29 5.40 10.77 20.52
CA SER A 29 6.27 10.49 19.37
C SER A 29 5.74 11.04 18.04
N TYR A 30 4.41 11.02 17.82
CA TYR A 30 3.79 11.62 16.64
C TYR A 30 4.01 13.13 16.62
N ASN A 31 3.73 13.80 17.73
CA ASN A 31 3.92 15.25 17.86
C ASN A 31 5.39 15.63 17.61
N THR A 32 6.35 14.89 18.20
CA THR A 32 7.78 15.12 17.96
C THR A 32 8.16 14.97 16.48
N ARG A 33 7.58 14.01 15.75
CA ARG A 33 7.81 13.87 14.30
C ARG A 33 7.28 15.06 13.53
N CYS A 34 6.02 15.46 13.78
CA CYS A 34 5.42 16.63 13.14
C CYS A 34 6.24 17.90 13.39
N MET A 35 6.58 18.16 14.65
CA MET A 35 7.39 19.33 15.04
C MET A 35 8.80 19.31 14.44
N THR A 36 9.43 18.14 14.38
CA THR A 36 10.76 17.98 13.76
C THR A 36 10.70 18.21 12.25
N THR A 37 9.66 17.69 11.57
CA THR A 37 9.43 17.90 10.14
C THR A 37 9.21 19.36 9.82
N VAL A 38 8.29 20.03 10.53
CA VAL A 38 8.01 21.47 10.36
C VAL A 38 9.26 22.30 10.59
N SER A 39 10.00 22.03 11.67
CA SER A 39 11.25 22.72 11.96
C SER A 39 12.31 22.49 10.88
N SER A 40 12.43 21.27 10.36
CA SER A 40 13.39 20.95 9.28
C SER A 40 13.04 21.65 7.97
N PHE A 41 11.75 21.83 7.67
CA PHE A 41 11.27 22.55 6.49
C PHE A 41 11.61 24.05 6.59
N ASN A 42 11.32 24.66 7.75
CA ASN A 42 11.53 26.08 7.98
C ASN A 42 13.02 26.46 8.11
N PHE A 43 13.78 25.73 8.92
CA PHE A 43 15.17 26.06 9.22
C PHE A 43 16.19 25.39 8.29
N GLY A 44 15.75 24.42 7.48
CA GLY A 44 16.55 23.75 6.47
C GLY A 44 17.48 22.65 7.00
N PRO A 45 18.36 22.10 6.12
CA PRO A 45 19.14 20.88 6.40
C PRO A 45 20.10 20.97 7.59
N GLU A 46 20.57 22.18 7.93
CA GLU A 46 21.48 22.42 9.06
C GLU A 46 20.80 22.38 10.43
N TYR A 47 19.45 22.45 10.48
CA TYR A 47 18.69 22.45 11.73
C TYR A 47 19.03 21.24 12.62
N MET A 48 19.04 20.05 12.03
CA MET A 48 19.37 18.81 12.76
C MET A 48 20.76 18.84 13.37
N ARG A 49 21.74 19.46 12.69
CA ARG A 49 23.10 19.61 13.21
C ARG A 49 23.15 20.59 14.38
N LYS A 50 22.42 21.70 14.30
CA LYS A 50 22.34 22.70 15.37
C LYS A 50 21.66 22.12 16.61
N LEU A 51 20.51 21.46 16.44
CA LEU A 51 19.79 20.81 17.52
C LEU A 51 20.64 19.74 18.21
N PHE A 52 21.29 18.87 17.43
CA PHE A 52 22.17 17.83 17.97
C PHE A 52 23.36 18.42 18.74
N LYS A 53 24.01 19.46 18.20
CA LYS A 53 25.10 20.16 18.88
C LYS A 53 24.64 20.83 20.18
N GLN A 54 23.45 21.42 20.20
CA GLN A 54 22.91 22.04 21.41
C GLN A 54 22.61 20.99 22.49
N ALA A 55 21.95 19.90 22.11
CA ALA A 55 21.54 18.84 23.03
C ALA A 55 22.73 18.02 23.57
N THR A 56 23.69 17.64 22.72
CA THR A 56 24.78 16.72 23.09
C THR A 56 26.12 17.40 23.33
N LYS A 57 26.23 18.70 23.06
CA LYS A 57 27.49 19.49 23.02
C LYS A 57 28.56 18.92 22.08
N LYS A 58 28.22 17.91 21.26
CA LYS A 58 29.12 17.24 20.32
C LYS A 58 28.58 17.38 18.90
N SER A 59 29.48 17.22 17.92
CA SER A 59 29.07 17.20 16.52
C SER A 59 28.36 15.88 16.17
N PRO A 60 27.37 15.88 15.26
CA PRO A 60 26.75 14.65 14.77
C PRO A 60 27.77 13.65 14.21
N GLY A 61 27.43 12.36 14.26
CA GLY A 61 28.27 11.30 13.71
C GLY A 61 28.47 11.39 12.18
N LYS A 62 29.42 10.60 11.66
CA LYS A 62 29.81 10.57 10.23
C LYS A 62 28.61 10.42 9.28
N PHE A 63 27.68 9.53 9.60
CA PHE A 63 26.50 9.27 8.77
C PHE A 63 25.54 10.47 8.72
N THR A 64 25.25 11.07 9.87
CA THR A 64 24.39 12.27 9.95
C THR A 64 25.01 13.44 9.20
N LYS A 65 26.33 13.65 9.34
CA LYS A 65 27.06 14.66 8.55
C LYS A 65 26.93 14.40 7.05
N ARG A 66 27.15 13.15 6.59
CA ARG A 66 27.01 12.76 5.18
C ARG A 66 25.60 13.01 4.64
N PHE A 67 24.57 12.71 5.44
CA PHE A 67 23.18 12.99 5.11
C PHE A 67 22.92 14.49 4.93
N ILE A 68 23.35 15.32 5.88
CA ILE A 68 23.20 16.78 5.80
C ILE A 68 23.96 17.33 4.58
N SER A 69 25.20 16.89 4.33
CA SER A 69 25.96 17.27 3.15
C SER A 69 25.24 16.94 1.85
N LYS A 70 24.57 15.78 1.77
CA LYS A 70 23.76 15.40 0.59
C LYS A 70 22.59 16.34 0.39
N LEU A 71 21.86 16.68 1.45
CA LEU A 71 20.74 17.62 1.39
C LEU A 71 21.19 19.03 0.94
N LEU A 72 22.32 19.52 1.47
CA LEU A 72 22.89 20.81 1.07
C LEU A 72 23.28 20.81 -0.41
N LYS A 73 23.95 19.74 -0.89
CA LYS A 73 24.31 19.59 -2.31
C LYS A 73 23.09 19.57 -3.23
N ASN A 74 22.02 18.89 -2.83
CA ASN A 74 20.78 18.87 -3.61
C ASN A 74 20.14 20.26 -3.66
N LYS A 75 20.17 21.01 -2.55
CA LYS A 75 19.66 22.39 -2.49
C LYS A 75 20.48 23.34 -3.36
N THR A 76 21.80 23.19 -3.41
CA THR A 76 22.64 24.00 -4.31
C THR A 76 22.42 23.62 -5.77
N TYR A 77 22.42 22.32 -6.10
CA TYR A 77 22.17 21.83 -7.45
C TYR A 77 20.81 22.31 -7.99
N ALA A 78 19.74 22.20 -7.20
CA ALA A 78 18.41 22.68 -7.59
C ALA A 78 18.35 24.20 -7.81
N ARG A 79 19.19 24.97 -7.12
CA ARG A 79 19.32 26.43 -7.36
C ARG A 79 20.12 26.70 -8.62
N THR A 80 21.25 26.04 -8.80
CA THR A 80 22.10 26.20 -9.99
C THR A 80 21.40 25.72 -11.25
N SER A 81 20.60 24.65 -11.21
CA SER A 81 19.85 24.15 -12.35
C SER A 81 18.73 25.10 -12.77
N LYS A 82 18.07 25.76 -11.82
CA LYS A 82 17.08 26.82 -12.10
C LYS A 82 17.70 28.06 -12.72
N ASN A 83 18.98 28.32 -12.45
CA ASN A 83 19.73 29.43 -13.05
C ASN A 83 20.32 29.09 -14.43
N ARG A 84 20.10 27.87 -14.96
CA ARG A 84 20.56 27.45 -16.29
C ARG A 84 19.50 27.65 -17.38
N LEU A 85 18.64 28.65 -17.25
CA LEU A 85 17.64 29.00 -18.26
C LEU A 85 18.25 29.36 -19.63
N ASN A 86 19.56 29.65 -19.69
CA ASN A 86 20.24 30.14 -20.90
C ASN A 86 21.37 29.22 -21.42
N PHE A 87 21.45 27.96 -20.99
CA PHE A 87 22.35 27.01 -21.67
C PHE A 87 21.54 26.25 -22.70
N GLU A 88 22.01 26.23 -23.95
CA GLU A 88 21.46 25.37 -24.99
C GLU A 88 21.22 23.98 -24.41
N GLN A 89 20.02 23.47 -24.61
CA GLN A 89 19.63 22.16 -24.13
C GLN A 89 20.57 21.15 -24.79
N LYS A 90 21.62 20.76 -24.06
CA LYS A 90 22.50 19.68 -24.46
C LYS A 90 21.58 18.48 -24.65
N GLN A 91 21.37 18.06 -25.90
CA GLN A 91 20.49 16.94 -26.20
C GLN A 91 20.90 15.80 -25.29
N LEU A 92 20.01 15.42 -24.37
CA LEU A 92 20.24 14.31 -23.48
C LEU A 92 20.41 13.12 -24.41
N GLN A 93 21.65 12.63 -24.57
CA GLN A 93 21.87 11.37 -25.25
C GLN A 93 20.91 10.38 -24.60
N SER A 94 20.04 9.78 -25.42
CA SER A 94 19.09 8.79 -24.93
C SER A 94 19.86 7.83 -24.06
N LYS A 95 19.49 7.71 -22.78
CA LYS A 95 20.10 6.69 -21.93
C LYS A 95 19.96 5.40 -22.70
N LYS A 96 21.09 4.80 -23.13
CA LYS A 96 21.06 3.46 -23.69
C LYS A 96 20.36 2.62 -22.64
N PHE A 97 19.21 2.05 -23.01
CA PHE A 97 18.50 1.12 -22.15
C PHE A 97 19.45 -0.06 -21.95
N ALA A 98 20.19 -0.04 -20.85
CA ALA A 98 20.90 -1.22 -20.40
C ALA A 98 19.80 -2.17 -19.92
N GLY A 99 19.78 -3.38 -20.47
CA GLY A 99 18.94 -4.46 -19.96
C GLY A 99 19.22 -4.72 -18.48
N PRO A 100 18.48 -5.65 -17.86
CA PRO A 100 18.75 -6.07 -16.49
C PRO A 100 20.24 -6.41 -16.31
N ASP A 101 20.76 -6.10 -15.12
CA ASP A 101 22.15 -6.33 -14.71
C ASP A 101 22.52 -7.81 -14.91
N THR A 102 23.74 -8.07 -15.41
CA THR A 102 24.23 -9.44 -15.68
C THR A 102 24.26 -10.30 -14.43
N ASP A 103 24.31 -9.66 -13.25
CA ASP A 103 24.26 -10.32 -11.95
C ASP A 103 22.83 -10.42 -11.39
N TYR A 104 21.82 -9.97 -12.15
CA TYR A 104 20.41 -9.98 -11.75
C TYR A 104 19.68 -11.18 -12.37
N GLY A 105 19.92 -12.34 -11.76
CA GLY A 105 19.29 -13.60 -12.12
C GLY A 105 20.24 -14.52 -12.88
N ASP A 106 20.17 -15.81 -12.56
CA ASP A 106 21.01 -16.82 -13.16
C ASP A 106 20.50 -17.13 -14.58
N LEU A 107 21.12 -16.48 -15.57
CA LEU A 107 20.65 -16.42 -16.95
C LEU A 107 20.84 -17.72 -17.73
N TYR A 108 21.61 -18.68 -17.20
CA TYR A 108 22.06 -19.84 -17.98
C TYR A 108 22.21 -21.14 -17.16
N ASN A 109 21.09 -21.69 -16.66
CA ASN A 109 20.88 -23.15 -16.48
C ASN A 109 20.72 -23.75 -15.07
N GLU A 110 20.67 -23.01 -13.95
CA GLU A 110 20.50 -23.67 -12.63
C GLU A 110 19.04 -23.86 -12.19
N LEU A 111 18.06 -23.22 -12.84
CA LEU A 111 16.63 -23.41 -12.52
C LEU A 111 15.98 -24.64 -13.21
N GLY A 112 16.71 -25.42 -14.00
CA GLY A 112 16.14 -26.57 -14.71
C GLY A 112 15.02 -26.21 -15.70
N CYS A 113 14.94 -24.93 -16.10
CA CYS A 113 14.04 -24.52 -17.16
C CYS A 113 14.63 -24.97 -18.50
N GLU A 114 14.28 -26.18 -18.93
CA GLU A 114 14.52 -26.62 -20.31
C GLU A 114 14.00 -25.55 -21.27
N GLU A 115 14.73 -25.36 -22.38
CA GLU A 115 14.25 -24.55 -23.48
C GLU A 115 12.86 -25.07 -23.87
N LEU A 116 11.81 -24.27 -23.60
CA LEU A 116 10.44 -24.61 -23.95
C LEU A 116 10.38 -24.73 -25.47
N SER A 117 10.53 -25.94 -26.00
CA SER A 117 10.37 -26.29 -27.42
C SER A 117 8.89 -26.29 -27.83
N LEU A 118 8.12 -25.35 -27.29
CA LEU A 118 6.71 -25.16 -27.61
C LEU A 118 6.62 -24.13 -28.74
N SER A 119 5.89 -24.48 -29.81
CA SER A 119 5.56 -23.50 -30.84
C SER A 119 4.78 -22.33 -30.22
N ALA A 120 4.82 -21.16 -30.86
CA ALA A 120 4.07 -19.99 -30.39
C ALA A 120 2.58 -20.30 -30.16
N GLU A 121 2.01 -21.17 -31.01
CA GLU A 121 0.62 -21.64 -30.93
C GLU A 121 0.38 -22.53 -29.69
N GLY A 122 1.30 -23.44 -29.38
CA GLY A 122 1.21 -24.29 -28.17
C GLY A 122 1.36 -23.51 -26.85
N VAL A 123 2.01 -22.35 -26.88
CA VAL A 123 2.06 -21.43 -25.73
C VAL A 123 0.71 -20.74 -25.54
N GLU A 124 0.06 -20.34 -26.62
CA GLU A 124 -1.27 -19.71 -26.57
C GLU A 124 -2.34 -20.69 -26.07
N GLU A 125 -2.29 -21.95 -26.50
CA GLU A 125 -3.17 -23.01 -26.02
C GLU A 125 -3.02 -23.25 -24.51
N LYS A 126 -1.78 -23.40 -24.03
CA LYS A 126 -1.51 -23.58 -22.58
C LYS A 126 -1.91 -22.35 -21.77
N LYS A 127 -1.74 -21.15 -22.33
CA LYS A 127 -2.20 -19.92 -21.70
C LYS A 127 -3.72 -19.92 -21.57
N LEU A 128 -4.44 -20.33 -22.61
CA LEU A 128 -5.90 -20.45 -22.57
C LEU A 128 -6.35 -21.50 -21.57
N GLU A 129 -5.74 -22.68 -21.56
CA GLU A 129 -6.00 -23.75 -20.60
C GLU A 129 -5.77 -23.30 -19.14
N PHE A 130 -4.69 -22.55 -18.91
CA PHE A 130 -4.41 -21.99 -17.59
C PHE A 130 -5.46 -20.95 -17.19
N LEU A 131 -5.83 -20.05 -18.11
CA LEU A 131 -6.84 -19.02 -17.84
C LEU A 131 -8.21 -19.64 -17.57
N THR A 132 -8.61 -20.69 -18.30
CA THR A 132 -9.87 -21.40 -18.04
C THR A 132 -9.85 -22.10 -16.68
N SER A 133 -8.71 -22.64 -16.25
CA SER A 133 -8.56 -23.22 -14.91
C SER A 133 -8.70 -22.21 -13.75
N LEU A 134 -8.42 -20.93 -14.03
CA LEU A 134 -8.52 -19.84 -13.04
C LEU A 134 -9.93 -19.26 -12.94
N ILE A 135 -10.77 -19.45 -13.96
CA ILE A 135 -12.16 -19.00 -13.93
C ILE A 135 -12.93 -19.94 -13.00
N LYS A 136 -13.42 -19.40 -11.88
CA LYS A 136 -14.17 -20.14 -10.86
C LYS A 136 -15.55 -19.53 -10.67
N SER A 137 -16.50 -20.33 -10.21
CA SER A 137 -17.83 -19.85 -9.82
C SER A 137 -17.75 -19.02 -8.53
N VAL A 138 -18.77 -18.20 -8.26
CA VAL A 138 -18.83 -17.36 -7.04
C VAL A 138 -18.80 -18.22 -5.78
N GLU A 139 -19.44 -19.39 -5.82
CA GLU A 139 -19.49 -20.35 -4.72
C GLU A 139 -18.11 -20.93 -4.42
N GLU A 140 -17.39 -21.36 -5.46
CA GLU A 140 -16.01 -21.87 -5.37
C GLU A 140 -15.03 -20.80 -4.87
N ILE A 141 -15.21 -19.54 -5.27
CA ILE A 141 -14.38 -18.43 -4.78
C ILE A 141 -14.54 -18.28 -3.27
N HIS A 142 -15.78 -18.31 -2.76
CA HIS A 142 -16.03 -18.20 -1.32
C HIS A 142 -15.50 -19.41 -0.53
N GLU A 143 -15.54 -20.62 -1.09
CA GLU A 143 -14.93 -21.79 -0.47
C GLU A 143 -13.41 -21.69 -0.40
N VAL A 144 -12.78 -21.29 -1.51
CA VAL A 144 -11.33 -21.07 -1.56
C VAL A 144 -10.91 -19.97 -0.60
N GLU A 145 -11.66 -18.88 -0.53
CA GLU A 145 -11.40 -17.79 0.41
C GLU A 145 -11.47 -18.31 1.86
N ARG A 146 -12.55 -18.99 2.25
CA ARG A 146 -12.68 -19.58 3.59
C ARG A 146 -11.56 -20.57 3.92
N ALA A 147 -11.12 -21.39 2.96
CA ALA A 147 -10.06 -22.36 3.18
C ALA A 147 -8.66 -21.73 3.27
N THR A 148 -8.44 -20.58 2.61
CA THR A 148 -7.13 -19.92 2.52
C THR A 148 -6.94 -18.78 3.51
N ILE A 149 -8.02 -18.27 4.11
CA ILE A 149 -7.96 -17.30 5.20
C ILE A 149 -7.05 -17.85 6.32
N GLU A 150 -6.09 -17.02 6.76
CA GLU A 150 -5.14 -17.28 7.85
C GLU A 150 -4.13 -18.42 7.65
N GLN A 151 -4.13 -19.13 6.50
CA GLN A 151 -3.10 -20.13 6.18
C GLN A 151 -1.67 -19.57 6.23
N SER A 152 -1.49 -18.32 5.79
CA SER A 152 -0.20 -17.64 5.87
C SER A 152 0.26 -17.42 7.32
N GLN A 153 -0.66 -17.12 8.22
CA GLN A 153 -0.37 -16.89 9.63
C GLN A 153 -0.05 -18.21 10.34
N LEU A 154 -0.79 -19.28 10.02
CA LEU A 154 -0.53 -20.65 10.49
C LEU A 154 0.87 -21.11 10.12
N HIS A 155 1.28 -20.90 8.85
CA HIS A 155 2.59 -21.28 8.35
C HIS A 155 3.72 -20.51 9.05
N VAL A 156 3.61 -19.18 9.17
CA VAL A 156 4.62 -18.35 9.85
C VAL A 156 4.71 -18.68 11.34
N ALA A 157 3.60 -19.00 11.99
CA ALA A 157 3.55 -19.32 13.40
C ALA A 157 3.90 -20.79 13.72
N ASN A 158 4.13 -21.63 12.70
CA ASN A 158 4.30 -23.08 12.81
C ASN A 158 3.20 -23.75 13.65
N LYS A 159 1.94 -23.37 13.39
CA LYS A 159 0.74 -23.90 14.08
C LYS A 159 -0.10 -24.74 13.12
N GLN A 160 -0.73 -25.78 13.65
CA GLN A 160 -1.57 -26.70 12.85
C GLN A 160 -3.04 -26.29 12.77
N ILE A 161 -3.54 -25.50 13.74
CA ILE A 161 -4.97 -25.14 13.84
C ILE A 161 -5.11 -23.67 14.24
N CYS A 162 -6.05 -22.95 13.60
CA CYS A 162 -6.49 -21.61 13.99
C CYS A 162 -8.01 -21.61 14.18
N TYR A 163 -8.50 -20.92 15.21
CA TYR A 163 -9.93 -20.75 15.44
C TYR A 163 -10.38 -19.41 14.87
N PHE A 164 -11.23 -19.46 13.85
CA PHE A 164 -11.88 -18.27 13.32
C PHE A 164 -13.15 -17.98 14.14
N VAL A 165 -13.10 -16.99 15.02
CA VAL A 165 -14.21 -16.60 15.90
C VAL A 165 -14.74 -15.23 15.49
N VAL A 166 -15.93 -15.19 14.88
CA VAL A 166 -16.65 -13.94 14.61
C VAL A 166 -17.42 -13.55 15.86
N TRP A 167 -16.91 -12.59 16.62
CA TRP A 167 -17.63 -12.04 17.77
C TRP A 167 -18.54 -10.90 17.34
N THR A 168 -19.83 -11.03 17.61
CA THR A 168 -20.80 -9.92 17.50
C THR A 168 -21.33 -9.58 18.90
N PRO A 169 -21.20 -8.32 19.37
CA PRO A 169 -21.84 -7.90 20.61
C PRO A 169 -23.36 -7.95 20.46
N LYS A 170 -24.06 -8.44 21.48
CA LYS A 170 -25.51 -8.26 21.59
C LYS A 170 -25.80 -6.81 21.97
N GLU A 171 -26.00 -5.96 20.98
CA GLU A 171 -26.59 -4.64 21.21
C GLU A 171 -28.07 -4.82 21.56
N LYS A 172 -28.43 -4.48 22.81
CA LYS A 172 -29.84 -4.32 23.19
C LYS A 172 -30.30 -2.97 22.66
N THR A 173 -30.97 -2.98 21.52
CA THR A 173 -31.64 -1.80 20.98
C THR A 173 -33.01 -1.68 21.65
N GLU A 174 -33.18 -0.66 22.49
CA GLU A 174 -34.51 -0.32 23.03
C GLU A 174 -35.34 0.32 21.92
N ARG A 175 -36.66 0.06 21.92
CA ARG A 175 -37.58 0.58 20.91
C ARG A 175 -37.76 2.08 21.09
N ASP A 176 -37.25 2.87 20.14
CA ASP A 176 -37.44 4.33 20.10
C ASP A 176 -38.57 4.69 19.13
N ASP A 177 -39.79 4.78 19.67
CA ASP A 177 -40.97 5.16 18.89
C ASP A 177 -40.87 6.59 18.34
N LYS A 178 -40.17 7.51 19.03
CA LYS A 178 -39.99 8.89 18.54
C LYS A 178 -39.08 8.93 17.32
N PHE A 179 -37.98 8.18 17.33
CA PHE A 179 -37.13 8.03 16.16
C PHE A 179 -37.89 7.38 15.00
N TRP A 180 -38.68 6.33 15.28
CA TRP A 180 -39.47 5.64 14.28
C TRP A 180 -40.45 6.58 13.57
N THR A 181 -41.33 7.26 14.31
CA THR A 181 -42.35 8.14 13.72
C THR A 181 -41.74 9.34 13.02
N THR A 182 -40.66 9.92 13.58
CA THR A 182 -40.08 11.16 13.03
C THR A 182 -39.21 10.90 11.80
N LYS A 183 -38.37 9.86 11.84
CA LYS A 183 -37.29 9.68 10.86
C LYS A 183 -37.50 8.48 9.92
N MET A 184 -38.07 7.38 10.42
CA MET A 184 -38.20 6.15 9.64
C MET A 184 -39.53 6.04 8.92
N GLU A 185 -40.64 6.28 9.62
CA GLU A 185 -41.99 6.07 9.11
C GLU A 185 -42.27 6.94 7.88
N SER A 186 -41.93 8.24 7.94
CA SER A 186 -42.10 9.16 6.82
C SER A 186 -41.34 8.72 5.56
N GLN A 187 -40.09 8.27 5.72
CA GLN A 187 -39.25 7.80 4.62
C GLN A 187 -39.75 6.48 4.04
N LEU A 188 -40.17 5.53 4.89
CA LEU A 188 -40.69 4.24 4.47
C LEU A 188 -42.05 4.36 3.79
N VAL A 189 -42.94 5.21 4.32
CA VAL A 189 -44.23 5.50 3.68
C VAL A 189 -44.03 6.18 2.34
N GLN A 190 -43.09 7.13 2.25
CA GLN A 190 -42.74 7.77 0.98
C GLN A 190 -42.15 6.75 -0.01
N PHE A 191 -41.23 5.90 0.42
CA PHE A 191 -40.65 4.86 -0.42
C PHE A 191 -41.72 3.87 -0.91
N TYR A 192 -42.58 3.42 0.01
CA TYR A 192 -43.67 2.49 -0.31
C TYR A 192 -44.63 3.10 -1.33
N LYS A 193 -45.15 4.30 -1.08
CA LYS A 193 -46.09 4.98 -1.97
C LYS A 193 -45.47 5.33 -3.33
N LYS A 194 -44.20 5.76 -3.36
CA LYS A 194 -43.57 6.28 -4.58
C LYS A 194 -42.97 5.18 -5.46
N TYR A 195 -42.36 4.16 -4.88
CA TYR A 195 -41.62 3.14 -5.64
C TYR A 195 -42.35 1.81 -5.64
N LEU A 196 -42.75 1.29 -4.48
CA LEU A 196 -43.37 -0.06 -4.38
C LEU A 196 -44.82 -0.10 -4.90
N VAL A 197 -45.66 0.90 -4.57
CA VAL A 197 -47.02 0.98 -5.11
C VAL A 197 -46.96 1.28 -6.60
N ALA A 198 -46.05 2.16 -7.04
CA ALA A 198 -45.84 2.43 -8.46
C ALA A 198 -45.40 1.18 -9.24
N GLU A 199 -44.59 0.30 -8.63
CA GLU A 199 -44.18 -0.99 -9.20
C GLU A 199 -45.33 -2.01 -9.25
N LYS A 200 -46.14 -2.12 -8.19
CA LYS A 200 -47.27 -3.07 -8.16
C LYS A 200 -48.49 -2.63 -8.96
N VAL A 201 -48.70 -1.33 -9.16
CA VAL A 201 -49.81 -0.76 -9.93
C VAL A 201 -49.44 -0.58 -11.40
N GLN A 202 -48.25 -1.02 -11.84
CA GLN A 202 -47.91 -1.05 -13.27
C GLN A 202 -48.93 -1.93 -14.04
N PRO A 203 -49.73 -1.36 -14.96
CA PRO A 203 -50.67 -2.11 -15.78
C PRO A 203 -50.01 -2.85 -16.95
N ASN A 204 -48.67 -2.97 -16.96
CA ASN A 204 -47.92 -3.57 -18.07
C ASN A 204 -47.20 -4.86 -17.66
N ILE A 205 -47.89 -5.73 -16.94
CA ILE A 205 -47.93 -7.14 -17.34
C ILE A 205 -48.73 -7.17 -18.65
N LEU A 206 -48.05 -6.90 -19.77
CA LEU A 206 -48.45 -7.14 -21.16
C LEU A 206 -47.42 -6.45 -22.07
N ILE A 207 -46.34 -7.16 -22.38
CA ILE A 207 -45.84 -7.52 -23.73
C ILE A 207 -44.88 -8.69 -23.51
#